data_AF-A0A1Z9VDS7-F1
#
_entry.id   AF-A0A1Z9VDS7-F1
#
_cell.length_a   1.000
_cell.length_b   1.000
_cell.length_c   1.000
_cell.angle_alpha   90.00
_cell.angle_beta   90.00
_cell.angle_gamma   90.00
#
_symmetry.space_group_name_H-M   'P 1'
#
loop_
_entity.id
_entity.type
_entity.pdbx_description
1 polymer ?
#
loop_
_entity_poly.entity_id
_entity_poly.type
_entity_poly.pdbx_seq_one_letter_code
_entity_poly.pdbx_strand_id
1 'polypeptide(L)'
;GETVTQTTLHDFLNRSNKVFVGRLKDEYQYMIPDAITYIQTDLSGKPYDYIFDINDDTYYCSEIIYEGLKKADNTKELFSLKPMTFNEPGTDMPFVHWVEYYEDLGHPIPEGELGLNPGRMSRSDAIEIIHVYEKPTGMY
;
A
#
# COMPACT_ATOMS: atom_id res chain seq x y z
N GLY A 1 2.90 1.70 -12.53
CA GLY A 1 3.34 3.09 -12.79
C GLY A 1 4.80 3.15 -12.39
N GLU A 2 5.60 3.98 -13.04
CA GLU A 2 7.06 3.93 -12.85
C GLU A 2 7.55 4.67 -11.60
N THR A 3 6.76 5.63 -11.11
CA THR A 3 7.13 6.48 -9.97
C THR A 3 5.93 6.82 -9.09
N VAL A 4 6.22 7.30 -7.87
CA VAL A 4 5.24 7.93 -6.98
C VAL A 4 4.68 9.18 -7.66
N THR A 5 3.38 9.18 -7.92
CA THR A 5 2.72 10.24 -8.68
C THR A 5 1.32 10.54 -8.17
N GLN A 6 0.86 11.77 -8.41
CA GLN A 6 -0.52 12.15 -8.17
C GLN A 6 -1.37 11.80 -9.39
N THR A 7 -2.53 11.20 -9.14
CA THR A 7 -3.55 10.93 -10.16
C THR A 7 -4.86 11.53 -9.68
N THR A 8 -5.69 12.03 -10.61
CA THR A 8 -7.02 12.51 -10.25
C THR A 8 -7.86 11.38 -9.65
N LEU A 9 -8.77 11.70 -8.74
CA LEU A 9 -9.67 10.68 -8.19
C LEU A 9 -10.48 9.98 -9.30
N HIS A 10 -10.92 10.73 -10.31
CA HIS A 10 -11.66 10.20 -11.45
C HIS A 10 -10.86 9.12 -12.20
N ASP A 11 -9.62 9.42 -12.58
CA ASP A 11 -8.77 8.49 -13.32
C ASP A 11 -8.40 7.27 -12.46
N PHE A 12 -8.18 7.47 -11.15
CA PHE A 12 -7.92 6.37 -10.23
C PHE A 12 -9.13 5.42 -10.13
N LEU A 13 -10.33 5.95 -9.91
CA LEU A 13 -11.55 5.16 -9.81
C LEU A 13 -11.89 4.42 -11.12
N ASN A 14 -11.47 4.96 -12.27
CA ASN A 14 -11.69 4.29 -13.55
C ASN A 14 -10.87 2.99 -13.72
N ARG A 15 -9.78 2.81 -12.95
CA ARG A 15 -8.88 1.63 -13.04
C ARG A 15 -9.43 0.37 -12.38
N SER A 16 -10.47 0.49 -11.55
CA SER A 16 -11.09 -0.65 -10.86
C SER A 16 -12.62 -0.57 -10.96
N ASN A 17 -13.28 -1.71 -10.81
CA ASN A 17 -14.74 -1.76 -10.67
C ASN A 17 -15.20 -1.58 -9.23
N LYS A 18 -14.30 -1.78 -8.26
CA LYS A 18 -14.60 -1.68 -6.83
C LYS A 18 -13.43 -1.06 -6.08
N VAL A 19 -13.70 -0.01 -5.30
CA VAL A 19 -12.69 0.71 -4.51
C VAL A 19 -13.26 1.02 -3.13
N PHE A 20 -12.56 0.60 -2.10
CA PHE A 20 -12.87 0.92 -0.70
C PHE A 20 -12.11 2.18 -0.28
N VAL A 21 -12.78 3.08 0.43
CA VAL A 21 -12.18 4.29 1.00
C VAL A 21 -12.09 4.12 2.51
N GLY A 22 -10.86 4.02 3.00
CA GLY A 22 -10.54 4.09 4.43
C GLY A 22 -10.21 5.51 4.84
N ARG A 23 -10.58 5.89 6.06
CA ARG A 23 -10.18 7.15 6.70
C ARG A 23 -9.58 6.83 8.08
N LEU A 24 -8.55 7.58 8.47
CA LEU A 24 -8.05 7.55 9.84
C LEU A 24 -9.14 7.99 10.81
N LYS A 25 -9.30 7.28 11.93
CA LYS A 25 -10.16 7.72 13.04
C LYS A 25 -9.76 9.12 13.50
N ASP A 26 -10.73 9.87 14.02
CA ASP A 26 -10.58 11.30 14.35
C ASP A 26 -9.35 11.59 15.21
N GLU A 27 -9.05 10.72 16.18
CA GLU A 27 -7.87 10.83 17.05
C GLU A 27 -6.53 10.77 16.33
N TYR A 28 -6.47 10.30 15.08
CA TYR A 28 -5.25 10.21 14.26
C TYR A 28 -5.26 11.15 13.06
N GLN A 29 -6.37 11.86 12.78
CA GLN A 29 -6.46 12.74 11.60
C GLN A 29 -5.50 13.94 11.65
N TYR A 30 -5.00 14.30 12.83
CA TYR A 30 -3.96 15.32 12.98
C TYR A 30 -2.68 15.00 12.20
N MET A 31 -2.42 13.72 11.90
CA MET A 31 -1.25 13.26 11.16
C MET A 31 -1.36 13.51 9.64
N ILE A 32 -2.57 13.73 9.12
CA ILE A 32 -2.84 13.80 7.67
C ILE A 32 -2.10 14.96 6.98
N PRO A 33 -2.11 16.22 7.49
CA PRO A 33 -1.46 17.32 6.80
C PRO A 33 0.05 17.12 6.62
N ASP A 34 0.73 16.64 7.66
CA ASP A 34 2.18 16.43 7.64
C ASP A 34 2.55 15.21 6.78
N ALA A 35 1.73 14.14 6.83
CA ALA A 35 1.91 12.99 5.95
C ALA A 35 1.75 13.36 4.47
N ILE A 36 0.72 14.14 4.12
CA ILE A 36 0.53 14.64 2.75
C ILE A 36 1.70 15.50 2.33
N THR A 37 2.15 16.41 3.19
CA THR A 37 3.27 17.31 2.89
C THR A 37 4.52 16.49 2.56
N TYR A 38 4.90 15.55 3.43
CA TYR A 38 6.07 14.69 3.21
C TYR A 38 5.96 13.85 1.93
N ILE A 39 4.81 13.22 1.67
CA ILE A 39 4.62 12.42 0.45
C ILE A 39 4.81 13.31 -0.80
N GLN A 40 4.32 14.55 -0.76
CA GLN A 40 4.43 15.49 -1.87
C GLN A 40 5.84 16.05 -2.06
N THR A 41 6.58 16.31 -0.98
CA THR A 41 7.89 16.97 -1.03
C THR A 41 9.05 16.00 -1.17
N ASP A 42 8.99 14.84 -0.51
CA ASP A 42 10.12 13.93 -0.36
C ASP A 42 9.96 12.64 -1.17
N LEU A 43 8.73 12.13 -1.32
CA LEU A 43 8.47 10.86 -2.01
C LEU A 43 8.05 11.03 -3.47
N SER A 44 7.48 12.18 -3.83
CA SER A 44 7.00 12.43 -5.20
C SER A 44 8.12 12.26 -6.23
N GLY A 45 7.87 11.45 -7.26
CA GLY A 45 8.82 11.15 -8.32
C GLY A 45 9.82 10.02 -7.99
N LYS A 46 9.83 9.48 -6.77
CA LYS A 46 10.64 8.31 -6.44
C LYS A 46 10.21 7.08 -7.25
N PRO A 47 11.14 6.20 -7.63
CA PRO A 47 10.84 5.00 -8.41
C PRO A 47 9.90 4.06 -7.66
N TYR A 48 9.10 3.32 -8.42
CA TYR A 48 8.27 2.25 -7.87
C TYR A 48 9.15 1.09 -7.40
N ASP A 49 8.85 0.57 -6.22
CA ASP A 49 9.47 -0.64 -5.68
C ASP A 49 8.80 -1.88 -6.27
N TYR A 50 9.54 -2.59 -7.12
CA TYR A 50 9.10 -3.83 -7.76
C TYR A 50 9.44 -5.08 -6.94
N ILE A 51 10.32 -4.99 -5.94
CA ILE A 51 10.70 -6.16 -5.13
C ILE A 51 10.07 -6.13 -3.74
N PHE A 52 9.48 -5.00 -3.33
CA PHE A 52 8.84 -4.75 -2.03
C PHE A 52 9.83 -4.78 -0.86
N ASP A 53 11.03 -4.19 -1.05
CA ASP A 53 12.04 -4.01 -0.03
C ASP A 53 11.84 -2.68 0.73
N ILE A 54 11.43 -2.79 1.99
CA ILE A 54 11.19 -1.64 2.88
C ILE A 54 12.44 -0.83 3.25
N ASN A 55 13.64 -1.26 2.83
CA ASN A 55 14.91 -0.68 3.24
C ASN A 55 15.60 0.15 2.15
N ASP A 56 15.02 0.27 0.96
CA ASP A 56 15.60 1.03 -0.14
C ASP A 56 14.93 2.40 -0.36
N ASP A 57 15.28 3.09 -1.45
CA ASP A 57 14.76 4.41 -1.83
C ASP A 57 13.80 4.33 -3.02
N THR A 58 13.10 3.20 -3.13
CA THR A 58 11.98 2.94 -4.02
C THR A 58 10.73 2.72 -3.17
N TYR A 59 9.53 2.91 -3.72
CA TYR A 59 8.32 2.88 -2.90
C TYR A 59 7.15 2.15 -3.56
N TYR A 60 6.51 1.27 -2.80
CA TYR A 60 5.23 0.65 -3.17
C TYR A 60 4.04 1.27 -2.41
N CYS A 61 2.82 0.92 -2.83
CA CYS A 61 1.61 1.68 -2.49
C CYS A 61 1.34 1.82 -0.98
N SER A 62 1.45 0.73 -0.22
CA SER A 62 1.22 0.74 1.24
C SER A 62 2.35 1.40 2.01
N GLU A 63 3.58 1.35 1.49
CA GLU A 63 4.75 1.94 2.12
C GLU A 63 4.70 3.47 2.09
N ILE A 64 4.26 4.08 0.99
CA ILE A 64 4.08 5.54 0.88
C ILE A 64 3.21 6.08 2.02
N ILE A 65 2.13 5.36 2.35
CA ILE A 65 1.21 5.74 3.43
C ILE A 65 1.86 5.54 4.80
N TYR A 66 2.60 4.45 4.99
CA TYR A 66 3.32 4.16 6.22
C TYR A 66 4.42 5.21 6.51
N GLU A 67 5.29 5.50 5.55
CA GLU A 67 6.36 6.48 5.71
C GLU A 67 5.81 7.89 5.91
N GLY A 68 4.75 8.27 5.20
CA GLY A 68 4.05 9.55 5.44
C GLY A 68 3.54 9.70 6.87
N LEU A 69 2.85 8.69 7.39
CA LEU A 69 2.29 8.76 8.74
C LEU A 69 3.36 8.63 9.82
N LYS A 70 4.38 7.79 9.61
CA LYS A 70 5.54 7.69 10.50
C LYS A 70 6.31 9.01 10.58
N LYS A 71 6.39 9.77 9.47
CA LYS A 71 6.98 11.10 9.46
C LYS A 71 6.15 12.11 10.25
N ALA A 72 4.82 12.02 10.16
CA ALA A 72 3.91 12.91 10.86
C ALA A 72 3.96 12.74 12.39
N ASP A 73 4.03 11.49 12.88
CA ASP A 73 4.23 11.19 14.30
C ASP A 73 4.89 9.82 14.48
N ASN A 74 6.19 9.81 14.73
CA ASN A 74 6.96 8.57 14.92
C ASN A 74 6.73 7.92 16.30
N THR A 75 6.00 8.58 17.21
CA THR A 75 5.63 8.01 18.51
C THR A 75 4.32 7.20 18.43
N LYS A 76 3.59 7.32 17.31
CA LYS A 76 2.34 6.60 17.03
C LYS A 76 2.53 5.59 15.90
N GLU A 77 2.75 4.34 16.28
CA GLU A 77 2.81 3.22 15.32
C GLU A 77 1.39 2.76 14.93
N LEU A 78 0.79 3.40 13.92
CA LEU A 78 -0.54 3.04 13.40
C LEU A 78 -0.52 1.76 12.54
N PHE A 79 0.64 1.49 11.94
CA PHE A 79 0.90 0.32 11.12
C PHE A 79 2.28 -0.21 11.48
N SER A 80 2.38 -1.51 11.71
CA SER A 80 3.62 -2.18 12.04
C SER A 80 4.08 -3.03 10.86
N LEU A 81 5.38 -3.03 10.57
CA LEU A 81 5.98 -3.98 9.64
C LEU A 81 5.77 -5.41 10.15
N LYS A 82 5.44 -6.32 9.23
CA LYS A 82 5.26 -7.75 9.54
C LYS A 82 5.87 -8.58 8.42
N PRO A 83 6.28 -9.82 8.73
CA PRO A 83 6.65 -10.77 7.69
C PRO A 83 5.56 -10.85 6.63
N MET A 84 5.93 -10.57 5.38
CA MET A 84 5.08 -10.76 4.23
C MET A 84 5.07 -12.23 3.85
N THR A 85 3.95 -12.66 3.29
CA THR A 85 3.85 -13.99 2.70
C THR A 85 3.29 -13.89 1.30
N PHE A 86 3.96 -14.57 0.39
CA PHE A 86 3.60 -14.76 -1.01
C PHE A 86 3.00 -16.15 -1.23
N ASN A 87 2.87 -16.93 -0.15
CA ASN A 87 2.36 -18.29 -0.14
C ASN A 87 0.84 -18.37 -0.19
N GLU A 88 0.35 -19.48 -0.75
CA GLU A 88 -1.05 -19.84 -0.69
C GLU A 88 -1.49 -20.08 0.76
N PRO A 89 -2.69 -19.65 1.14
CA PRO A 89 -3.19 -19.81 2.51
C PRO A 89 -3.11 -21.25 3.01
N GLY A 90 -2.40 -21.45 4.13
CA GLY A 90 -2.27 -22.75 4.78
C GLY A 90 -1.18 -23.65 4.16
N THR A 91 -0.33 -23.11 3.31
CA THR A 91 0.79 -23.82 2.67
C THR A 91 2.09 -23.03 2.79
N ASP A 92 3.20 -23.71 2.47
CA ASP A 92 4.52 -23.08 2.28
C ASP A 92 4.85 -22.89 0.79
N MET A 93 3.85 -22.88 -0.09
CA MET A 93 4.03 -22.75 -1.54
C MET A 93 3.63 -21.35 -2.02
N PRO A 94 4.50 -20.63 -2.75
CA PRO A 94 4.15 -19.34 -3.35
C PRO A 94 3.04 -19.48 -4.38
N PHE A 95 2.15 -18.48 -4.47
CA PHE A 95 1.23 -18.40 -5.61
C PHE A 95 2.01 -18.39 -6.92
N VAL A 96 1.54 -19.13 -7.93
CA VAL A 96 2.20 -19.23 -9.24
C VAL A 96 2.53 -17.87 -9.86
N HIS A 97 1.64 -16.88 -9.70
CA HIS A 97 1.86 -15.53 -10.18
C HIS A 97 3.10 -14.87 -9.56
N TRP A 98 3.36 -15.10 -8.27
CA TRP A 98 4.54 -14.56 -7.60
C TRP A 98 5.82 -15.28 -8.02
N VAL A 99 5.74 -16.58 -8.32
CA VAL A 99 6.87 -17.31 -8.90
C VAL A 99 7.26 -16.68 -10.25
N GLU A 100 6.32 -16.57 -11.18
CA GLU A 100 6.56 -15.98 -12.51
C GLU A 100 7.06 -14.53 -12.40
N TYR A 101 6.43 -13.73 -11.54
CA TYR A 101 6.81 -12.33 -11.33
C TYR A 101 8.27 -12.16 -10.88
N TYR A 102 8.69 -12.93 -9.87
CA TYR A 102 10.03 -12.82 -9.32
C TYR A 102 11.09 -13.50 -10.21
N GLU A 103 10.72 -14.53 -10.97
CA GLU A 103 11.55 -15.08 -12.05
C GLU A 103 11.85 -14.04 -13.13
N ASP A 104 10.84 -13.30 -13.60
CA ASP A 104 11.00 -12.24 -14.60
C ASP A 104 11.87 -11.08 -14.09
N LEU A 105 11.78 -10.76 -12.80
CA LEU A 105 12.63 -9.76 -12.15
C LEU A 105 14.07 -10.24 -11.92
N GLY A 106 14.33 -11.55 -12.02
CA GLY A 106 15.62 -12.14 -11.68
C GLY A 106 15.96 -11.99 -10.18
N HIS A 107 14.94 -11.94 -9.32
CA HIS A 107 15.08 -11.71 -7.88
C HIS A 107 14.37 -12.83 -7.09
N PRO A 108 14.89 -13.29 -5.94
CA PRO A 108 14.16 -14.24 -5.12
C PRO A 108 12.86 -13.66 -4.55
N ILE A 109 11.85 -14.49 -4.34
CA ILE A 109 10.65 -14.11 -3.60
C ILE A 109 11.08 -13.73 -2.17
N PRO A 110 10.76 -12.53 -1.66
CA PRO A 110 11.16 -12.07 -0.33
C PRO A 110 10.19 -12.63 0.74
N GLU A 111 10.00 -13.95 0.75
CA GLU A 111 9.14 -14.62 1.72
C GLU A 111 9.68 -14.42 3.15
N GLY A 112 8.82 -13.96 4.05
CA GLY A 112 9.18 -13.71 5.45
C GLY A 112 9.84 -12.36 5.72
N GLU A 113 10.22 -11.60 4.69
CA GLU A 113 10.77 -10.26 4.85
C GLU A 113 9.72 -9.29 5.40
N LEU A 114 10.19 -8.29 6.15
CA LEU A 114 9.32 -7.30 6.77
C LEU A 114 8.75 -6.35 5.73
N GLY A 115 7.43 -6.19 5.72
CA GLY A 115 6.77 -5.24 4.85
C GLY A 115 5.34 -4.93 5.27
N LEU A 116 4.60 -4.35 4.34
CA LEU A 116 3.23 -3.88 4.51
C LEU A 116 2.35 -4.46 3.40
N ASN A 117 1.05 -4.59 3.68
CA ASN A 117 0.10 -4.87 2.61
C ASN A 117 -1.20 -4.09 2.80
N PRO A 118 -1.84 -3.61 1.72
CA PRO A 118 -3.07 -2.82 1.80
C PRO A 118 -4.20 -3.53 2.54
N GLY A 119 -4.28 -4.86 2.41
CA GLY A 119 -5.30 -5.66 3.09
C GLY A 119 -5.19 -5.62 4.61
N ARG A 120 -3.98 -5.69 5.17
CA ARG A 120 -3.76 -5.59 6.62
C ARG A 120 -4.00 -4.15 7.10
N MET A 121 -3.49 -3.16 6.36
CA MET A 121 -3.68 -1.75 6.72
C MET A 121 -5.16 -1.35 6.76
N SER A 122 -5.97 -1.84 5.82
CA SER A 122 -7.41 -1.56 5.80
C SER A 122 -8.20 -2.16 6.95
N ARG A 123 -7.61 -3.10 7.70
CA ARG A 123 -8.19 -3.73 8.91
C ARG A 123 -7.56 -3.22 10.21
N SER A 124 -6.68 -2.21 10.15
CA SER A 124 -6.13 -1.60 11.35
C SER A 124 -7.23 -0.95 12.19
N ASP A 125 -7.12 -1.01 13.51
CA ASP A 125 -8.02 -0.29 14.42
C ASP A 125 -7.94 1.22 14.25
N ALA A 126 -6.93 1.75 13.55
CA ALA A 126 -6.80 3.16 13.22
C ALA A 126 -7.66 3.61 12.02
N ILE A 127 -8.22 2.67 11.24
CA ILE A 127 -8.94 2.95 9.99
C ILE A 127 -10.42 2.61 10.10
N GLU A 128 -11.26 3.48 9.56
CA GLU A 128 -12.68 3.23 9.31
C GLU A 128 -12.95 3.23 7.80
N ILE A 129 -13.70 2.23 7.32
CA ILE A 129 -14.19 2.21 5.94
C ILE A 129 -15.42 3.10 5.85
N ILE A 130 -15.28 4.23 5.16
CA ILE A 130 -16.32 5.28 5.12
C ILE A 130 -17.11 5.30 3.80
N HIS A 131 -16.58 4.65 2.75
CA HIS A 131 -17.21 4.65 1.44
C HIS A 131 -16.73 3.48 0.58
N VAL A 132 -17.58 3.06 -0.35
CA VAL A 132 -17.25 2.07 -1.38
C VAL A 132 -17.75 2.60 -2.72
N TYR A 133 -16.82 2.82 -3.66
CA TYR A 133 -17.17 3.02 -5.05
C TYR A 133 -17.33 1.66 -5.72
N GLU A 134 -18.48 1.40 -6.34
CA GLU A 134 -18.75 0.16 -7.06
C GLU A 134 -19.47 0.48 -8.36
N LYS A 135 -18.91 0.04 -9.49
CA LYS A 135 -19.58 0.16 -10.79
C LYS A 135 -20.71 -0.88 -10.86
N PRO A 136 -21.87 -0.54 -11.46
CA PRO A 136 -22.96 -1.51 -11.60
C PRO A 136 -22.50 -2.76 -12.35
N THR A 137 -22.77 -3.94 -11.80
CA THR A 137 -22.59 -5.21 -12.49
C THR A 137 -23.88 -5.56 -13.23
N GLY A 138 -23.83 -5.66 -14.57
CA GLY A 138 -24.93 -6.24 -15.37
C GLY A 138 -25.87 -5.28 -16.11
N MET A 139 -25.35 -4.34 -16.91
CA MET A 139 -26.11 -3.76 -18.03
C MET A 139 -25.31 -3.92 -19.34
N TYR A 140 -25.41 -5.11 -19.91
CA TYR A 140 -25.18 -5.39 -21.33
C TYR A 140 -26.32 -6.28 -21.82
#